data_AF-A0A1I0GZR0-F1
#
_entry.id   AF-A0A1I0GZR0-F1
#
_cell.length_a   1.000
_cell.length_b   1.000
_cell.length_c   1.000
_cell.angle_alpha   90.00
_cell.angle_beta   90.00
_cell.angle_gamma   90.00
#
_symmetry.space_group_name_H-M   'P 1'
#
loop_
_entity.id
_entity.type
_entity.pdbx_description
1 polymer ?
#
loop_
_entity_poly.entity_id
_entity_poly.type
_entity_poly.pdbx_seq_one_letter_code
_entity_poly.pdbx_strand_id
1 'polypeptide(L)'
;MDDLNEQIRLHSAGATVRHKSTFADLPSYKNVDELSQDFIDTWTAPFYMRIGDTDENWANQLLQANDKITKDVIVKLLGDFNWRTRQAGAFFAAIKNFTDLTDIIGIHFLKSEVCYAGQVYAYTFASFNTDKSIDYLDRYLTYYLSQPDLWFDQREAMEALTYLDRINQTNLVSKHTDNWINFISNKPYWDKNITTERLEGQLALIEKVRQKA
;
A
#
# COMPACT_ATOMS: atom_id res chain seq x y z
N MET A 1 13.31 25.51 17.76
CA MET A 1 13.18 25.77 16.31
C MET A 1 13.26 24.47 15.53
N ASP A 2 14.16 23.57 15.89
CA ASP A 2 14.29 22.21 15.31
C ASP A 2 13.04 21.32 15.45
N ASP A 3 12.33 21.40 16.58
CA ASP A 3 11.10 20.61 16.80
C ASP A 3 9.95 20.99 15.86
N LEU A 4 9.81 22.28 15.53
CA LEU A 4 8.78 22.74 14.58
C LEU A 4 9.09 22.29 13.15
N ASN A 5 10.35 22.40 12.73
CA ASN A 5 10.78 21.96 11.40
C ASN A 5 10.57 20.45 11.23
N GLU A 6 10.89 19.65 12.25
CA GLU A 6 10.65 18.21 12.22
C GLU A 6 9.15 17.87 12.19
N GLN A 7 8.33 18.58 12.96
CA GLN A 7 6.87 18.42 12.89
C GLN A 7 6.30 18.75 11.51
N ILE A 8 6.77 19.83 10.88
CA ILE A 8 6.38 20.21 9.51
C ILE A 8 6.82 19.15 8.51
N ARG A 9 8.04 18.61 8.66
CA ARG A 9 8.58 17.55 7.80
C ARG A 9 7.73 16.29 7.90
N LEU A 10 7.42 15.83 9.12
CA LEU A 10 6.60 14.65 9.36
C LEU A 10 5.16 14.83 8.86
N HIS A 11 4.57 16.02 9.07
CA HIS A 11 3.24 16.34 8.54
C HIS A 11 3.23 16.27 7.01
N SER A 12 4.20 16.90 6.35
CA SER A 12 4.34 16.90 4.88
C SER A 12 4.55 15.49 4.31
N ALA A 13 5.29 14.65 5.05
CA ALA A 13 5.53 13.24 4.74
C ALA A 13 4.31 12.33 4.96
N GLY A 14 3.24 12.82 5.60
CA GLY A 14 2.03 12.05 5.91
C GLY A 14 2.09 11.28 7.22
N ALA A 15 3.12 11.49 8.06
CA ALA A 15 3.27 10.89 9.38
C ALA A 15 2.51 11.68 10.45
N THR A 16 1.20 11.83 10.25
CA THR A 16 0.32 12.66 11.08
C THR A 16 -0.22 11.95 12.32
N VAL A 17 -0.26 10.61 12.30
CA VAL A 17 -0.64 9.78 13.44
C VAL A 17 0.60 9.08 13.98
N ARG A 18 0.84 9.21 15.28
CA ARG A 18 1.95 8.53 15.98
C ARG A 18 1.35 7.55 16.98
N HIS A 19 1.45 6.26 16.71
CA HIS A 19 1.03 5.19 17.63
C HIS A 19 2.19 4.28 17.98
N LYS A 20 2.16 3.72 19.19
CA LYS A 20 3.12 2.69 19.59
C LYS A 20 2.64 1.33 19.08
N SER A 21 3.13 0.93 17.91
CA SER A 21 2.84 -0.39 17.35
C SER A 21 3.74 -1.47 17.93
N THR A 22 3.26 -2.71 17.97
CA THR A 22 4.10 -3.91 18.17
C THR A 22 5.12 -4.10 17.04
N PHE A 23 4.92 -3.42 15.91
CA PHE A 23 5.81 -3.42 14.75
C PHE A 23 6.86 -2.31 14.76
N ALA A 24 6.92 -1.48 15.82
CA ALA A 24 7.80 -0.30 15.86
C ALA A 24 9.28 -0.63 15.60
N ASP A 25 9.75 -1.76 16.14
CA ASP A 25 11.15 -2.20 16.07
C ASP A 25 11.50 -2.93 14.77
N LEU A 26 10.53 -3.16 13.87
CA LEU A 26 10.83 -3.74 12.56
C LEU A 26 11.72 -2.76 11.76
N PRO A 27 12.83 -3.24 11.14
CA PRO A 27 13.74 -2.39 10.40
C PRO A 27 13.10 -1.95 9.08
N SER A 28 12.63 -0.70 9.02
CA SER A 28 12.15 -0.10 7.76
C SER A 28 13.31 0.03 6.78
N TYR A 29 13.10 -0.35 5.51
CA TYR A 29 14.01 0.05 4.45
C TYR A 29 13.98 1.58 4.31
N LYS A 30 15.15 2.21 4.17
CA LYS A 30 15.28 3.66 4.03
C LYS A 30 16.42 3.98 3.07
N ASN A 31 16.25 5.03 2.30
CA ASN A 31 17.36 5.56 1.50
C ASN A 31 18.43 6.15 2.43
N VAL A 32 19.67 6.10 1.97
CA VAL A 32 20.79 6.80 2.62
C VAL A 32 20.70 8.31 2.35
N ASP A 33 20.39 8.66 1.10
CA ASP A 33 20.29 10.04 0.62
C ASP A 33 18.83 10.41 0.29
N GLU A 34 18.53 11.70 0.39
CA GLU A 34 17.25 12.24 -0.07
C GLU A 34 17.09 12.11 -1.60
N LEU A 35 15.86 11.93 -2.06
CA LEU A 35 15.56 11.93 -3.48
C LEU A 35 15.68 13.35 -4.05
N SER A 36 16.30 13.49 -5.22
CA SER A 36 16.32 14.77 -5.92
C SER A 36 14.92 15.14 -6.40
N GLN A 37 14.66 16.44 -6.54
CA GLN A 37 13.37 16.93 -7.07
C GLN A 37 13.10 16.38 -8.47
N ASP A 38 14.11 16.34 -9.36
CA ASP A 38 13.99 15.75 -10.69
C ASP A 38 13.53 14.28 -10.66
N PHE A 39 13.99 13.52 -9.66
CA PHE A 39 13.56 12.13 -9.48
C PHE A 39 12.08 12.06 -9.06
N ILE A 40 11.64 12.93 -8.15
CA ILE A 40 10.25 13.02 -7.70
C ILE A 40 9.32 13.45 -8.84
N ASP A 41 9.73 14.46 -9.61
CA ASP A 41 8.97 14.99 -10.75
C ASP A 41 8.86 13.95 -11.88
N THR A 42 9.86 13.08 -12.01
CA THR A 42 9.83 11.99 -12.99
C THR A 42 8.97 10.82 -12.53
N TRP A 43 9.14 10.36 -11.28
CA TRP A 43 8.66 9.05 -10.86
C TRP A 43 7.48 9.06 -9.90
N THR A 44 7.17 10.20 -9.29
CA THR A 44 6.11 10.33 -8.30
C THR A 44 5.00 11.24 -8.79
N ALA A 45 5.32 12.50 -9.08
CA ALA A 45 4.34 13.54 -9.39
C ALA A 45 3.34 13.16 -10.51
N PRO A 46 3.75 12.50 -11.62
CA PRO A 46 2.83 12.15 -12.70
C PRO A 46 1.89 10.98 -12.38
N PHE A 47 2.17 10.22 -11.31
CA PHE A 47 1.55 8.91 -11.09
C PHE A 47 0.72 8.84 -9.80
N TYR A 48 1.22 9.37 -8.69
CA TYR A 48 0.67 9.03 -7.36
C TYR A 48 -0.83 9.38 -7.18
N MET A 49 -1.31 10.45 -7.80
CA MET A 49 -2.72 10.86 -7.72
C MET A 49 -3.66 10.04 -8.60
N ARG A 50 -3.11 9.31 -9.58
CA ARG A 50 -3.89 8.49 -10.53
C ARG A 50 -3.92 7.02 -10.13
N ILE A 51 -3.29 6.66 -9.02
CA ILE A 51 -3.32 5.29 -8.50
C ILE A 51 -4.77 4.99 -8.06
N GLY A 52 -5.42 4.09 -8.80
CA GLY A 52 -6.83 3.75 -8.63
C GLY A 52 -7.70 4.09 -9.85
N ASP A 53 -7.21 4.95 -10.75
CA ASP A 53 -7.83 5.16 -12.06
C ASP A 53 -7.74 3.85 -12.88
N THR A 54 -8.70 3.62 -13.79
CA THR A 54 -8.75 2.44 -14.66
C THR A 54 -8.98 2.79 -16.14
N ASP A 55 -8.89 4.08 -16.49
CA ASP A 55 -9.14 4.59 -17.84
C ASP A 55 -7.99 4.29 -18.82
N GLU A 56 -8.26 4.41 -20.12
CA GLU A 56 -7.28 4.12 -21.17
C GLU A 56 -6.11 5.11 -21.22
N ASN A 57 -6.34 6.40 -20.91
CA ASN A 57 -5.27 7.38 -20.89
C ASN A 57 -4.26 7.06 -19.79
N TRP A 58 -4.76 6.59 -18.65
CA TRP A 58 -3.91 6.11 -17.57
C TRP A 58 -3.11 4.88 -17.98
N ALA A 59 -3.77 3.87 -18.55
CA ALA A 59 -3.09 2.67 -19.05
C ALA A 59 -1.98 3.02 -20.04
N ASN A 60 -2.23 3.94 -20.98
CA ASN A 60 -1.25 4.39 -21.97
C ASN A 60 -0.07 5.12 -21.32
N GLN A 61 -0.31 5.97 -20.33
CA GLN A 61 0.76 6.64 -19.58
C GLN A 61 1.67 5.62 -18.87
N LEU A 62 1.09 4.59 -18.26
CA LEU A 62 1.85 3.51 -17.61
C LEU A 62 2.67 2.71 -18.62
N LEU A 63 2.10 2.37 -19.78
CA LEU A 63 2.81 1.66 -20.84
C LEU A 63 4.03 2.45 -21.36
N GLN A 64 3.90 3.76 -21.54
CA GLN A 64 5.01 4.62 -21.97
C GLN A 64 6.15 4.69 -20.96
N ALA A 65 5.84 4.54 -19.66
CA ALA A 65 6.82 4.56 -18.58
C ALA A 65 7.41 3.17 -18.28
N ASN A 66 6.70 2.09 -18.61
CA ASN A 66 6.94 0.75 -18.09
C ASN A 66 8.37 0.21 -18.28
N ASP A 67 8.97 0.47 -19.44
CA ASP A 67 10.33 -0.03 -19.75
C ASP A 67 11.41 0.68 -18.94
N LYS A 68 11.10 1.89 -18.47
CA LYS A 68 12.01 2.71 -17.67
C LYS A 68 11.84 2.48 -16.17
N ILE A 69 10.75 1.82 -15.75
CA ILE A 69 10.51 1.44 -14.36
C ILE A 69 11.42 0.26 -14.01
N THR A 70 12.54 0.55 -13.37
CA THR A 70 13.49 -0.46 -12.89
C THR A 70 13.28 -0.77 -11.40
N LYS A 71 13.86 -1.88 -10.95
CA LYS A 71 13.85 -2.24 -9.52
C LYS A 71 14.53 -1.17 -8.66
N ASP A 72 15.61 -0.56 -9.15
CA ASP A 72 16.31 0.52 -8.43
C ASP A 72 15.43 1.76 -8.25
N VAL A 73 14.62 2.12 -9.26
CA VAL A 73 13.64 3.21 -9.14
C VAL A 73 12.63 2.88 -8.05
N ILE A 74 12.08 1.65 -8.07
CA ILE A 74 11.08 1.21 -7.10
C ILE A 74 11.64 1.21 -5.67
N VAL A 75 12.84 0.67 -5.48
CA VAL A 75 13.49 0.59 -4.16
C VAL A 75 13.77 1.99 -3.62
N LYS A 76 14.24 2.93 -4.45
CA LYS A 76 14.41 4.33 -4.07
C LYS A 76 13.11 5.01 -3.65
N LEU A 77 12.01 4.75 -4.37
CA LEU A 77 10.69 5.28 -4.02
C LEU A 77 10.18 4.72 -2.68
N LEU A 78 10.37 3.41 -2.43
CA LEU A 78 9.96 2.77 -1.18
C LEU A 78 10.79 3.24 0.02
N GLY A 79 12.09 3.50 -0.19
CA GLY A 79 13.01 3.96 0.86
C GLY A 79 12.83 5.41 1.27
N ASP A 80 12.09 6.21 0.52
CA ASP A 80 11.78 7.59 0.88
C ASP A 80 10.66 7.63 1.94
N PHE A 81 10.81 8.48 2.96
CA PHE A 81 9.83 8.62 4.03
C PHE A 81 8.75 9.62 3.62
N ASN A 82 7.96 9.26 2.61
CA ASN A 82 6.88 10.08 2.08
C ASN A 82 5.79 9.19 1.49
N TRP A 83 4.53 9.46 1.84
CA TRP A 83 3.41 8.64 1.36
C TRP A 83 3.28 8.62 -0.17
N ARG A 84 3.62 9.70 -0.87
CA ARG A 84 3.46 9.81 -2.33
C ARG A 84 4.45 8.91 -3.05
N THR A 85 5.72 8.98 -2.66
CA THR A 85 6.79 8.17 -3.26
C THR A 85 6.58 6.70 -2.94
N ARG A 86 6.23 6.37 -1.69
CA ARG A 86 5.93 4.99 -1.28
C ARG A 86 4.75 4.36 -2.04
N GLN A 87 3.67 5.11 -2.28
CA GLN A 87 2.57 4.64 -3.12
C GLN A 87 3.03 4.34 -4.55
N ALA A 88 3.77 5.27 -5.17
CA ALA A 88 4.28 5.08 -6.52
C ALA A 88 5.20 3.84 -6.59
N GLY A 89 6.10 3.67 -5.62
CA GLY A 89 6.99 2.52 -5.53
C GLY A 89 6.24 1.19 -5.43
N ALA A 90 5.27 1.08 -4.53
CA ALA A 90 4.48 -0.15 -4.37
C ALA A 90 3.65 -0.47 -5.61
N PHE A 91 2.99 0.53 -6.19
CA PHE A 91 2.21 0.35 -7.41
C PHE A 91 3.08 -0.09 -8.59
N PHE A 92 4.28 0.47 -8.73
CA PHE A 92 5.25 0.03 -9.73
C PHE A 92 5.78 -1.38 -9.46
N ALA A 93 5.99 -1.75 -8.20
CA ALA A 93 6.34 -3.13 -7.84
C ALA A 93 5.24 -4.11 -8.29
N ALA A 94 3.97 -3.73 -8.12
CA ALA A 94 2.84 -4.47 -8.68
C ALA A 94 2.92 -4.51 -10.21
N ILE A 95 3.04 -3.39 -10.92
CA ILE A 95 3.16 -3.42 -12.40
C ILE A 95 4.30 -4.31 -12.89
N LYS A 96 5.48 -4.29 -12.25
CA LYS A 96 6.63 -5.11 -12.67
C LYS A 96 6.63 -6.54 -12.12
N ASN A 97 5.64 -6.88 -11.28
CA ASN A 97 5.57 -8.15 -10.55
C ASN A 97 6.86 -8.50 -9.78
N PHE A 98 7.49 -7.50 -9.15
CA PHE A 98 8.72 -7.70 -8.35
C PHE A 98 8.38 -8.20 -6.94
N THR A 99 7.95 -9.46 -6.87
CA THR A 99 7.55 -10.13 -5.63
C THR A 99 8.69 -10.27 -4.62
N ASP A 100 9.95 -10.14 -5.04
CA ASP A 100 11.10 -10.12 -4.13
C ASP A 100 11.13 -8.88 -3.22
N LEU A 101 10.37 -7.83 -3.56
CA LEU A 101 10.21 -6.63 -2.72
C LEU A 101 9.13 -6.76 -1.63
N THR A 102 8.47 -7.93 -1.52
CA THR A 102 7.38 -8.16 -0.56
C THR A 102 7.74 -7.77 0.88
N ASP A 103 8.98 -8.00 1.33
CA ASP A 103 9.39 -7.64 2.70
C ASP A 103 9.50 -6.14 2.92
N ILE A 104 10.02 -5.40 1.96
CA ILE A 104 10.13 -3.94 2.06
C ILE A 104 8.73 -3.35 2.21
N ILE A 105 7.83 -3.77 1.32
CA ILE A 105 6.44 -3.30 1.30
C ILE A 105 5.70 -3.77 2.57
N GLY A 106 5.89 -5.03 2.97
CA GLY A 106 5.26 -5.65 4.14
C GLY A 106 5.64 -4.96 5.45
N ILE A 107 6.92 -4.65 5.65
CA ILE A 107 7.38 -3.93 6.82
C ILE A 107 6.78 -2.51 6.84
N HIS A 108 6.78 -1.79 5.72
CA HIS A 108 6.15 -0.47 5.65
C HIS A 108 4.65 -0.52 5.94
N PHE A 109 3.97 -1.55 5.44
CA PHE A 109 2.54 -1.78 5.67
C PHE A 109 2.24 -2.01 7.15
N LEU A 110 2.95 -2.95 7.79
CA LEU A 110 2.79 -3.24 9.22
C LEU A 110 3.08 -2.02 10.09
N LYS A 111 4.08 -1.23 9.75
CA LYS A 111 4.42 -0.05 10.57
C LYS A 111 3.43 1.11 10.39
N SER A 112 2.75 1.21 9.25
CA SER A 112 1.76 2.26 8.96
C SER A 112 2.28 3.67 9.31
N GLU A 113 3.52 3.97 8.89
CA GLU A 113 4.24 5.19 9.29
C GLU A 113 3.74 6.46 8.59
N VAL A 114 3.04 6.32 7.46
CA VAL A 114 2.55 7.43 6.62
C VAL A 114 1.16 7.11 6.09
N CYS A 115 0.32 8.14 5.92
CA CYS A 115 -1.05 8.01 5.42
C CYS A 115 -1.13 7.54 3.95
N TYR A 116 -2.31 7.06 3.52
CA TYR A 116 -2.68 6.73 2.13
C TYR A 116 -1.87 5.61 1.45
N ALA A 117 -0.71 5.22 1.96
CA ALA A 117 0.11 4.18 1.34
C ALA A 117 -0.41 2.76 1.58
N GLY A 118 -1.14 2.52 2.67
CA GLY A 118 -1.56 1.17 3.07
C GLY A 118 -2.51 0.52 2.08
N GLN A 119 -3.45 1.25 1.48
CA GLN A 119 -4.28 0.77 0.38
C GLN A 119 -3.44 0.17 -0.75
N VAL A 120 -2.45 0.93 -1.23
CA VAL A 120 -1.61 0.51 -2.37
C VAL A 120 -0.77 -0.71 -2.00
N TYR A 121 -0.29 -0.81 -0.76
CA TYR A 121 0.40 -2.00 -0.27
C TYR A 121 -0.52 -3.23 -0.25
N ALA A 122 -1.73 -3.11 0.31
CA ALA A 122 -2.70 -4.20 0.36
C ALA A 122 -3.03 -4.72 -1.05
N TYR A 123 -3.22 -3.82 -2.00
CA TYR A 123 -3.52 -4.19 -3.38
C TYR A 123 -2.30 -4.77 -4.11
N THR A 124 -1.09 -4.31 -3.76
CA THR A 124 0.16 -4.92 -4.25
C THR A 124 0.28 -6.36 -3.77
N PHE A 125 -0.07 -6.66 -2.51
CA PHE A 125 -0.12 -8.03 -1.98
C PHE A 125 -1.15 -8.90 -2.70
N ALA A 126 -2.34 -8.36 -2.99
CA ALA A 126 -3.33 -9.05 -3.81
C ALA A 126 -2.81 -9.34 -5.22
N SER A 127 -2.06 -8.40 -5.82
CA SER A 127 -1.44 -8.57 -7.13
C SER A 127 -0.30 -9.59 -7.15
N PHE A 128 0.48 -9.69 -6.06
CA PHE A 128 1.54 -10.68 -5.91
C PHE A 128 1.01 -12.08 -5.63
N ASN A 129 -0.07 -12.19 -4.87
CA ASN A 129 -0.72 -13.45 -4.48
C ASN A 129 0.30 -14.53 -4.04
N THR A 130 1.14 -14.19 -3.06
CA THR A 130 2.09 -15.13 -2.45
C THR A 130 1.69 -15.41 -1.00
N ASP A 131 2.09 -16.56 -0.45
CA ASP A 131 1.87 -16.89 0.97
C ASP A 131 2.38 -15.78 1.90
N LYS A 132 3.50 -15.15 1.51
CA LYS A 132 4.10 -14.04 2.25
C LYS A 132 3.28 -12.76 2.20
N SER A 133 2.66 -12.48 1.04
CA SER A 133 1.73 -11.36 0.89
C SER A 133 0.49 -11.54 1.78
N ILE A 134 -0.03 -12.77 1.83
CA ILE A 134 -1.14 -13.16 2.71
C ILE A 134 -0.75 -13.04 4.19
N ASP A 135 0.46 -13.47 4.59
CA ASP A 135 0.97 -13.31 5.96
C ASP A 135 1.01 -11.85 6.40
N TYR A 136 1.49 -10.94 5.54
CA TYR A 136 1.52 -9.51 5.86
C TYR A 136 0.12 -8.91 6.02
N LEU A 137 -0.83 -9.28 5.16
CA LEU A 137 -2.24 -8.88 5.30
C LEU A 137 -2.84 -9.40 6.61
N ASP A 138 -2.57 -10.66 6.92
CA ASP A 138 -3.07 -11.30 8.13
C ASP A 138 -2.56 -10.59 9.41
N ARG A 139 -1.24 -10.46 9.53
CA ARG A 139 -0.60 -9.82 10.69
C ARG A 139 -1.05 -8.37 10.86
N TYR A 140 -1.25 -7.66 9.76
CA TYR A 140 -1.80 -6.31 9.78
C TYR A 140 -3.21 -6.32 10.37
N LEU A 141 -4.11 -7.15 9.84
CA LEU A 141 -5.51 -7.21 10.30
C LEU A 141 -5.62 -7.68 11.75
N THR A 142 -4.85 -8.69 12.16
CA THR A 142 -4.80 -9.17 13.54
C THR A 142 -4.50 -8.03 14.52
N TYR A 143 -3.52 -7.18 14.18
CA TYR A 143 -3.17 -6.05 15.04
C TYR A 143 -4.15 -4.89 14.88
N TYR A 144 -4.31 -4.35 13.68
CA TYR A 144 -4.99 -3.06 13.46
C TYR A 144 -6.51 -3.10 13.60
N LEU A 145 -7.16 -4.26 13.46
CA LEU A 145 -8.60 -4.36 13.80
C LEU A 145 -8.84 -4.31 15.31
N SER A 146 -7.84 -4.64 16.13
CA SER A 146 -7.93 -4.50 17.59
C SER A 146 -7.71 -3.07 18.10
N GLN A 147 -7.41 -2.12 17.19
CA GLN A 147 -7.10 -0.73 17.51
C GLN A 147 -8.24 0.19 17.02
N PRO A 148 -9.38 0.29 17.75
CA PRO A 148 -10.59 0.95 17.25
C PRO A 148 -10.42 2.44 16.92
N ASP A 149 -9.42 3.09 17.51
CA ASP A 149 -9.11 4.51 17.32
C ASP A 149 -8.14 4.79 16.17
N LEU A 150 -7.53 3.76 15.57
CA LEU A 150 -6.62 3.91 14.44
C LEU A 150 -7.37 3.71 13.12
N TRP A 151 -7.63 4.80 12.41
CA TRP A 151 -8.36 4.81 11.14
C TRP A 151 -7.35 4.77 9.99
N PHE A 152 -6.82 3.59 9.71
CA PHE A 152 -5.87 3.33 8.63
C PHE A 152 -6.55 2.56 7.50
N ASP A 153 -5.83 1.65 6.86
CA ASP A 153 -6.23 0.93 5.66
C ASP A 153 -6.79 -0.48 5.97
N GLN A 154 -7.42 -0.66 7.14
CA GLN A 154 -8.01 -1.96 7.53
C GLN A 154 -9.06 -2.45 6.53
N ARG A 155 -9.86 -1.55 5.94
CA ARG A 155 -10.87 -1.91 4.94
C ARG A 155 -10.20 -2.49 3.69
N GLU A 156 -9.16 -1.85 3.21
CA GLU A 156 -8.43 -2.24 2.00
C GLU A 156 -7.65 -3.55 2.22
N ALA A 157 -7.14 -3.80 3.43
CA ALA A 157 -6.58 -5.11 3.77
C ALA A 157 -7.65 -6.22 3.86
N MET A 158 -8.83 -5.93 4.42
CA MET A 158 -9.97 -6.87 4.40
C MET A 158 -10.40 -7.18 2.96
N GLU A 159 -10.44 -6.16 2.09
CA GLU A 159 -10.73 -6.29 0.65
C GLU A 159 -9.70 -7.19 -0.04
N ALA A 160 -8.41 -6.90 0.14
CA ALA A 160 -7.33 -7.71 -0.43
C ALA A 160 -7.40 -9.17 0.03
N LEU A 161 -7.58 -9.43 1.33
CA LEU A 161 -7.66 -10.80 1.86
C LEU A 161 -8.92 -11.53 1.37
N THR A 162 -10.05 -10.84 1.27
CA THR A 162 -11.31 -11.39 0.75
C THR A 162 -11.17 -11.79 -0.73
N TYR A 163 -10.53 -10.94 -1.53
CA TYR A 163 -10.20 -11.26 -2.91
C TYR A 163 -9.29 -12.49 -3.01
N LEU A 164 -8.23 -12.53 -2.19
CA LEU A 164 -7.28 -13.64 -2.15
C LEU A 164 -7.94 -14.96 -1.74
N ASP A 165 -8.83 -14.94 -0.74
CA ASP A 165 -9.61 -16.12 -0.34
C ASP A 165 -10.43 -16.68 -1.50
N ARG A 166 -11.08 -15.81 -2.27
CA ARG A 166 -11.90 -16.21 -3.42
C ARG A 166 -11.05 -16.87 -4.51
N ILE A 167 -9.88 -16.32 -4.85
CA ILE A 167 -9.04 -16.88 -5.93
C ILE A 167 -8.26 -18.12 -5.50
N ASN A 168 -7.87 -18.22 -4.23
CA ASN A 168 -7.11 -19.35 -3.69
C ASN A 168 -7.99 -20.43 -3.06
N GLN A 169 -9.31 -20.23 -3.03
CA GLN A 169 -10.29 -21.13 -2.40
C GLN A 169 -10.00 -21.37 -0.91
N THR A 170 -9.62 -20.30 -0.21
CA THR A 170 -9.39 -20.30 1.24
C THR A 170 -10.48 -19.51 1.98
N ASN A 171 -10.40 -19.45 3.31
CA ASN A 171 -11.33 -18.70 4.15
C ASN A 171 -10.61 -18.01 5.32
N LEU A 172 -9.47 -17.40 5.03
CA LEU A 172 -8.62 -16.73 6.01
C LEU A 172 -9.29 -15.47 6.57
N VAL A 173 -10.11 -14.76 5.80
CA VAL A 173 -10.82 -13.56 6.27
C VAL A 173 -11.75 -13.86 7.45
N SER A 174 -12.26 -15.10 7.56
CA SER A 174 -13.18 -15.49 8.64
C SER A 174 -12.62 -15.27 10.04
N LYS A 175 -11.29 -15.36 10.22
CA LYS A 175 -10.63 -15.10 11.52
C LYS A 175 -10.68 -13.64 11.95
N HIS A 176 -10.97 -12.73 11.02
CA HIS A 176 -10.97 -11.28 11.21
C HIS A 176 -12.39 -10.70 11.31
N THR A 177 -13.42 -11.45 10.95
CA THR A 177 -14.81 -10.97 10.86
C THR A 177 -15.32 -10.32 12.14
N ASP A 178 -15.11 -10.95 13.30
CA ASP A 178 -15.59 -10.41 14.58
C ASP A 178 -14.85 -9.12 14.95
N ASN A 179 -13.53 -9.09 14.74
CA ASN A 179 -12.72 -7.90 14.98
C ASN A 179 -13.10 -6.77 14.01
N TRP A 180 -13.44 -7.09 12.76
CA TRP A 180 -13.95 -6.13 11.78
C TRP A 180 -15.27 -5.50 12.23
N ILE A 181 -16.25 -6.32 12.64
CA ILE A 181 -17.55 -5.84 13.12
C ILE A 181 -17.36 -4.94 14.35
N ASN A 182 -16.51 -5.35 15.29
CA ASN A 182 -16.18 -4.54 16.46
C ASN A 182 -15.49 -3.23 16.08
N PHE A 183 -14.52 -3.28 15.16
CA PHE A 183 -13.77 -2.13 14.69
C PHE A 183 -14.67 -1.07 14.03
N ILE A 184 -15.66 -1.48 13.24
CA ILE A 184 -16.56 -0.54 12.55
C ILE A 184 -17.77 -0.10 13.38
N SER A 185 -17.97 -0.67 14.58
CA SER A 185 -19.14 -0.37 15.42
C SER A 185 -19.32 1.12 15.74
N ASN A 186 -18.23 1.89 15.76
CA ASN A 186 -18.20 3.34 15.96
C ASN A 186 -17.90 4.15 14.68
N LYS A 187 -17.98 3.53 13.49
CA LYS A 187 -17.62 4.12 12.19
C LYS A 187 -18.86 4.18 11.29
N PRO A 188 -19.68 5.24 11.36
CA PRO A 188 -21.02 5.28 10.76
C PRO A 188 -21.04 5.17 9.22
N TYR A 189 -19.91 5.42 8.56
CA TYR A 189 -19.76 5.35 7.10
C TYR A 189 -19.08 4.07 6.61
N TRP A 190 -18.76 3.13 7.49
CA TRP A 190 -18.10 1.89 7.13
C TRP A 190 -19.12 0.75 7.10
N ASP A 191 -19.35 0.16 5.92
CA ASP A 191 -20.18 -1.03 5.75
C ASP A 191 -19.49 -2.28 6.31
N LYS A 192 -20.26 -3.18 6.93
CA LYS A 192 -19.84 -4.51 7.35
C LYS A 192 -19.45 -5.41 6.19
N ASN A 193 -20.09 -5.24 5.04
CA ASN A 193 -19.82 -6.02 3.85
C ASN A 193 -18.56 -5.45 3.17
N ILE A 194 -17.65 -6.36 2.83
CA ILE A 194 -16.44 -6.06 2.08
C ILE A 194 -16.71 -6.37 0.61
N THR A 195 -16.57 -5.38 -0.26
CA THR A 195 -16.61 -5.54 -1.72
C THR A 195 -15.19 -5.46 -2.28
N THR A 196 -14.96 -6.12 -3.40
CA THR A 196 -13.65 -6.20 -4.06
C THR A 196 -13.60 -5.50 -5.41
N GLU A 197 -14.66 -4.78 -5.80
CA GLU A 197 -14.81 -4.18 -7.13
C GLU A 197 -13.69 -3.18 -7.46
N ARG A 198 -13.29 -2.35 -6.48
CA ARG A 198 -12.24 -1.34 -6.67
C ARG A 198 -10.88 -2.02 -6.85
N LEU A 199 -10.54 -2.96 -5.96
CA LEU A 199 -9.34 -3.77 -6.08
C LEU A 199 -9.29 -4.49 -7.43
N GLU A 200 -10.36 -5.18 -7.81
CA GLU A 200 -10.43 -5.95 -9.06
C GLU A 200 -10.24 -5.07 -10.29
N GLY A 201 -10.85 -3.88 -10.33
CA GLY A 201 -10.63 -2.91 -11.39
C GLY A 201 -9.16 -2.49 -11.50
N GLN A 202 -8.50 -2.24 -10.36
CA GLN A 202 -7.09 -1.87 -10.35
C GLN A 202 -6.16 -3.04 -10.73
N LEU A 203 -6.47 -4.26 -10.30
CA LEU A 203 -5.73 -5.47 -10.70
C LEU A 203 -5.89 -5.73 -12.20
N ALA A 204 -7.08 -5.54 -12.77
CA ALA A 204 -7.31 -5.67 -14.21
C ALA A 204 -6.47 -4.67 -15.02
N LEU A 205 -6.33 -3.43 -14.55
CA LEU A 205 -5.41 -2.47 -15.15
C LEU A 205 -3.95 -2.93 -15.07
N ILE A 206 -3.50 -3.38 -13.89
CA ILE A 206 -2.12 -3.86 -13.67
C ILE A 206 -1.81 -5.01 -14.64
N GLU A 207 -2.71 -5.99 -14.76
CA GLU A 207 -2.55 -7.11 -15.69
C GLU A 207 -2.52 -6.65 -17.16
N LYS A 208 -3.37 -5.69 -17.53
CA LYS A 208 -3.37 -5.09 -18.88
C LYS A 208 -2.03 -4.44 -19.21
N VAL A 209 -1.40 -3.76 -18.26
CA VAL A 209 -0.08 -3.14 -18.45
C VAL A 209 1.01 -4.20 -18.52
N ARG A 210 0.98 -5.22 -17.64
CA ARG A 210 1.93 -6.35 -17.62
C ARG A 210 1.97 -7.13 -18.94
N GLN A 211 0.81 -7.37 -19.56
CA GLN A 211 0.70 -8.17 -20.79
C GLN A 211 1.13 -7.44 -22.06
N LYS A 212 1.20 -6.11 -22.03
CA LYS A 212 1.55 -5.25 -23.17
C LYS A 212 2.96 -4.64 -23.07
N ALA A 213 3.61 -4.88 -21.93
CA ALA A 213 5.01 -4.63 -21.65
C ALA A 213 5.90 -5.69 -22.32
#